data_AF-A0A316LSP8-F1
#
_entry.id   AF-A0A316LSP8-F1
#
_cell.length_a   1.000
_cell.length_b   1.000
_cell.length_c   1.000
_cell.angle_alpha   90.00
_cell.angle_beta   90.00
_cell.angle_gamma   90.00
#
_symmetry.space_group_name_H-M   'P 1'
#
loop_
_entity.id
_entity.type
_entity.pdbx_description
1 polymer ?
#
loop_
_entity_poly.entity_id
_entity_poly.type
_entity_poly.pdbx_seq_one_letter_code
_entity_poly.pdbx_strand_id
1 'polypeptide(L)'
;MYYAQIDDYYVRDGAVYYHVVGRLDLAPILKHRLNRSEQQAEAVARWELVQHWLADWNHAAPFEGFYPNCTVAFEINSSTYYPTMRHKKKLEHVRNINVSGLVRCGRPDAALSGA
;
A
#
# COMPACT_ATOMS: atom_id res chain seq x y z
N MET A 1 12.78 -1.67 4.73
CA MET A 1 12.38 -1.04 3.47
C MET A 1 11.82 -2.07 2.49
N TYR A 2 10.62 -1.82 1.99
CA TYR A 2 9.89 -2.65 1.02
C TYR A 2 9.55 -1.82 -0.21
N TYR A 3 9.23 -2.49 -1.31
CA TYR A 3 8.93 -1.84 -2.59
C TYR A 3 7.63 -2.36 -3.17
N ALA A 4 6.88 -1.47 -3.81
CA ALA A 4 5.67 -1.83 -4.55
C ALA A 4 5.49 -0.88 -5.73
N GLN A 5 4.81 -1.36 -6.75
CA GLN A 5 4.28 -0.52 -7.81
C GLN A 5 2.84 -0.12 -7.43
N ILE A 6 2.47 1.13 -7.68
CA ILE A 6 1.14 1.67 -7.37
C ILE A 6 0.53 2.36 -8.58
N ASP A 7 -0.77 2.24 -8.79
CA ASP A 7 -1.47 2.74 -10.00
C ASP A 7 -2.63 3.69 -9.73
N ASP A 8 -3.22 3.65 -8.53
CA ASP A 8 -4.32 4.52 -8.12
C ASP A 8 -4.15 5.00 -6.68
N TYR A 9 -4.86 6.06 -6.31
CA TYR A 9 -4.97 6.49 -4.93
C TYR A 9 -6.37 6.98 -4.55
N TYR A 10 -6.65 6.91 -3.26
CA TYR A 10 -7.87 7.41 -2.66
C TYR A 10 -7.55 8.14 -1.36
N VAL A 11 -8.11 9.34 -1.16
CA VAL A 11 -7.90 10.12 0.06
C VAL A 11 -9.17 10.08 0.90
N ARG A 12 -9.04 9.73 2.18
CA ARG A 12 -10.17 9.68 3.12
C ARG A 12 -9.70 9.68 4.57
N ASP A 13 -10.47 10.34 5.44
CA ASP A 13 -10.32 10.30 6.90
C ASP A 13 -8.88 10.63 7.37
N GLY A 14 -8.22 11.57 6.67
CA GLY A 14 -6.85 11.99 6.99
C GLY A 14 -5.74 11.03 6.52
N ALA A 15 -6.07 10.06 5.66
CA ALA A 15 -5.11 9.13 5.08
C ALA A 15 -5.18 9.12 3.55
N VAL A 16 -4.05 8.75 2.94
CA VAL A 16 -3.96 8.40 1.53
C VAL A 16 -3.81 6.89 1.40
N TYR A 17 -4.67 6.28 0.59
CA TYR A 17 -4.67 4.87 0.28
C TYR A 17 -4.17 4.69 -1.15
N TYR A 18 -3.03 4.05 -1.34
CA TYR A 18 -2.47 3.75 -2.66
C TYR A 18 -2.77 2.30 -3.04
N HIS A 19 -3.37 2.08 -4.21
CA HIS A 19 -3.59 0.74 -4.72
C HIS A 19 -2.25 0.15 -5.17
N VAL A 20 -1.95 -1.07 -4.74
CA VAL A 20 -0.77 -1.81 -5.16
C VAL A 20 -1.08 -2.58 -6.44
N VAL A 21 -0.24 -2.41 -7.44
CA VAL A 21 -0.28 -3.22 -8.65
C VAL A 21 0.11 -4.65 -8.29
N GLY A 22 -0.83 -5.59 -8.47
CA GLY A 22 -0.63 -7.00 -8.15
C GLY A 22 -0.66 -7.27 -6.65
N ARG A 23 0.31 -8.03 -6.14
CA ARG A 23 0.33 -8.49 -4.75
C ARG A 23 1.72 -8.34 -4.12
N LEU A 24 1.72 -8.04 -2.83
CA LEU A 24 2.94 -8.03 -2.01
C LEU A 24 3.30 -9.44 -1.56
N ASP A 25 4.56 -9.65 -1.23
CA ASP A 25 5.01 -10.85 -0.55
C ASP A 25 4.34 -10.96 0.84
N LEU A 26 3.79 -12.14 1.14
CA LEU A 26 3.14 -12.46 2.40
C LEU A 26 4.14 -12.48 3.56
N ALA A 27 5.36 -12.98 3.33
CA ALA A 27 6.32 -13.23 4.41
C ALA A 27 6.69 -11.94 5.17
N PRO A 28 6.99 -10.80 4.51
CA PRO A 28 7.09 -9.51 5.17
C PRO A 28 5.89 -9.14 6.02
N ILE A 29 4.68 -9.39 5.52
CA ILE A 29 3.44 -8.88 6.11
C ILE A 29 3.14 -9.62 7.41
N LEU A 30 3.39 -10.92 7.45
CA LEU A 30 3.23 -11.75 8.64
C LEU A 30 4.27 -11.48 9.74
N LYS A 31 5.41 -10.86 9.41
CA LYS A 31 6.40 -10.42 10.41
C LYS A 31 5.94 -9.20 11.20
N HIS A 32 4.98 -8.45 10.66
CA HIS A 32 4.44 -7.24 11.28
C HIS A 32 3.12 -7.50 11.98
N ARG A 33 2.68 -6.53 12.78
CA ARG A 33 1.42 -6.64 13.53
C ARG A 33 0.23 -6.83 12.59
N LEU A 34 -0.52 -7.91 12.80
CA LEU A 34 -1.86 -8.09 12.24
C LEU A 34 -2.88 -7.46 13.19
N ASN A 35 -3.66 -6.51 12.70
CA ASN A 35 -4.67 -5.82 13.50
C ASN A 35 -5.96 -6.63 13.64
N ARG A 36 -6.85 -6.16 14.53
CA ARG A 36 -8.18 -6.76 14.78
C ARG A 36 -8.11 -8.22 15.23
N SER A 37 -7.03 -8.57 15.92
CA SER A 37 -6.78 -9.93 16.42
C SER A 37 -6.82 -10.99 15.31
N GLU A 38 -6.53 -10.60 14.06
CA GLU A 38 -6.42 -11.54 12.94
C GLU A 38 -5.28 -12.53 13.19
N GLN A 39 -5.58 -13.82 13.04
CA GLN A 39 -4.57 -14.87 13.19
C GLN A 39 -3.78 -15.03 11.89
N GLN A 40 -2.52 -15.45 11.99
CA GLN A 40 -1.68 -15.68 10.81
C GLN A 40 -2.31 -16.66 9.82
N ALA A 41 -2.93 -17.74 10.31
CA ALA A 41 -3.60 -18.73 9.45
C ALA A 41 -4.75 -18.11 8.64
N GLU A 42 -5.49 -17.17 9.22
CA GLU A 42 -6.55 -16.45 8.51
C GLU A 42 -5.97 -15.52 7.43
N ALA A 43 -4.87 -14.82 7.74
CA ALA A 43 -4.20 -13.95 6.80
C ALA A 43 -3.66 -14.75 5.60
N VAL A 44 -3.07 -15.93 5.85
CA VAL A 44 -2.60 -16.87 4.82
C VAL A 44 -3.77 -17.35 3.95
N ALA A 45 -4.86 -17.82 4.56
CA ALA A 45 -6.01 -18.37 3.84
C ALA A 45 -6.69 -17.35 2.91
N ARG A 46 -6.66 -16.06 3.29
CA ARG A 46 -7.26 -14.97 2.51
C ARG A 46 -6.29 -14.32 1.53
N TRP A 47 -5.01 -14.66 1.55
CA TRP A 47 -3.97 -13.90 0.84
C TRP A 47 -4.23 -13.79 -0.66
N GLU A 48 -4.71 -14.88 -1.26
CA GLU A 48 -5.00 -14.93 -2.69
C GLU A 48 -6.22 -14.11 -3.10
N LEU A 49 -7.10 -13.80 -2.15
CA LEU A 49 -8.36 -13.09 -2.41
C LEU A 49 -8.23 -11.58 -2.19
N VAL A 50 -7.20 -11.14 -1.49
CA VAL A 50 -7.10 -9.74 -1.08
C VAL A 50 -6.50 -8.85 -2.16
N GLN A 51 -7.12 -7.69 -2.33
CA GLN A 51 -6.53 -6.54 -2.98
C GLN A 51 -5.75 -5.70 -1.96
N HIS A 52 -4.56 -5.25 -2.34
CA HIS A 52 -3.62 -4.60 -1.42
C HIS A 52 -3.63 -3.10 -1.60
N TRP A 53 -3.67 -2.40 -0.46
CA TRP A 53 -3.63 -0.95 -0.41
C TRP A 53 -2.62 -0.49 0.62
N LEU A 54 -1.73 0.44 0.27
CA LEU A 54 -0.85 1.09 1.22
C LEU A 54 -1.61 2.24 1.86
N ALA A 55 -1.76 2.23 3.19
CA ALA A 55 -2.42 3.27 3.96
C ALA A 55 -1.38 4.15 4.65
N ASP A 56 -1.25 5.38 4.16
CA ASP A 56 -0.39 6.41 4.74
C ASP A 56 -1.24 7.43 5.50
N TRP A 57 -1.17 7.39 6.82
CA TRP A 57 -1.98 8.19 7.74
C TRP A 57 -1.41 9.57 8.05
N ASN A 58 -0.21 9.89 7.54
CA ASN A 58 0.46 11.15 7.87
C ASN A 58 0.19 12.24 6.83
N HIS A 59 -0.64 11.96 5.81
CA HIS A 59 -0.81 12.83 4.66
C HIS A 59 -2.28 13.03 4.32
N ALA A 60 -2.63 14.26 3.96
CA ALA A 60 -3.97 14.64 3.48
C ALA A 60 -4.07 14.72 1.95
N ALA A 61 -2.97 14.47 1.24
CA ALA A 61 -2.86 14.49 -0.21
C ALA A 61 -1.77 13.50 -0.64
N PRO A 62 -1.83 12.94 -1.87
CA PRO A 62 -0.78 12.05 -2.31
C PRO A 62 0.58 12.75 -2.37
N PHE A 63 1.67 11.99 -2.20
CA PHE A 63 3.03 12.51 -2.38
C PHE A 63 3.21 13.18 -3.74
N GLU A 64 4.08 14.18 -3.77
CA GLU A 64 4.38 14.95 -4.99
C GLU A 64 5.00 14.06 -6.08
N GLY A 65 4.47 14.17 -7.30
CA GLY A 65 4.95 13.39 -8.44
C GLY A 65 4.43 11.95 -8.48
N PHE A 66 3.31 11.65 -7.81
CA PHE A 66 2.54 10.45 -8.09
C PHE A 66 2.13 10.40 -9.57
N TYR A 67 2.31 9.23 -10.18
CA TYR A 67 1.71 8.86 -11.46
C TYR A 67 1.40 7.36 -11.45
N PRO A 68 0.42 6.90 -12.25
CA PRO A 68 0.09 5.49 -12.31
C PRO A 68 1.30 4.64 -12.69
N ASN A 69 1.44 3.49 -12.04
CA ASN A 69 2.53 2.53 -12.23
C ASN A 69 3.90 3.00 -11.73
N CYS A 70 3.97 4.02 -10.85
CA CYS A 70 5.24 4.39 -10.21
C CYS A 70 5.63 3.39 -9.10
N THR A 71 6.94 3.18 -8.94
CA THR A 71 7.48 2.36 -7.85
C THR A 71 7.69 3.24 -6.62
N VAL A 72 7.31 2.72 -5.45
CA VAL A 72 7.51 3.38 -4.16
C VAL A 72 8.29 2.48 -3.22
N ALA A 73 9.09 3.08 -2.35
CA ALA A 73 9.66 2.46 -1.16
C ALA A 73 8.89 2.88 0.08
N PHE A 74 8.77 1.99 1.06
CA PHE A 74 8.07 2.23 2.30
C PHE A 74 8.52 1.28 3.42
N GLU A 75 8.17 1.62 4.65
CA GLU A 75 8.22 0.70 5.79
C GLU A 75 6.82 0.21 6.14
N ILE A 76 6.71 -1.06 6.55
CA ILE A 76 5.44 -1.66 7.00
C ILE A 76 5.36 -1.51 8.52
N ASN A 77 4.24 -0.99 9.01
CA ASN A 77 3.97 -0.86 10.45
C ASN A 77 3.01 -1.93 10.95
N SER A 78 1.94 -2.18 10.19
CA SER A 78 0.94 -3.20 10.48
C SER A 78 0.10 -3.49 9.24
N SER A 79 -0.71 -4.55 9.29
CA SER A 79 -1.74 -4.78 8.27
C SER A 79 -3.12 -5.00 8.89
N THR A 80 -4.15 -4.64 8.15
CA THR A 80 -5.55 -4.81 8.57
C THR A 80 -6.36 -5.35 7.41
N TYR A 81 -7.03 -6.48 7.64
CA TYR A 81 -8.01 -7.00 6.70
C TYR A 81 -9.39 -6.34 6.89
N TYR A 82 -10.00 -5.99 5.76
CA TYR A 82 -11.35 -5.48 5.66
C TYR A 82 -12.14 -6.35 4.68
N PRO A 83 -13.23 -7.00 5.11
CA PRO A 83 -14.08 -7.74 4.18
C PRO A 83 -14.71 -6.79 3.16
N THR A 84 -15.01 -5.56 3.56
CA THR A 84 -15.46 -4.49 2.67
C THR A 84 -14.86 -3.16 3.11
N MET A 85 -14.52 -2.30 2.16
CA MET A 85 -14.05 -0.95 2.42
C MET A 85 -14.71 0.04 1.46
N ARG A 86 -15.13 1.19 2.00
CA ARG A 86 -15.78 2.24 1.22
C ARG A 86 -14.74 3.22 0.68
N HIS A 87 -14.39 3.05 -0.59
CA HIS A 87 -13.65 4.03 -1.39
C HIS A 87 -14.67 4.87 -2.20
N LYS A 88 -14.26 5.46 -3.34
CA LYS A 88 -15.19 6.00 -4.35
C LYS A 88 -16.26 4.98 -4.75
N LYS A 89 -15.89 3.68 -4.74
CA LYS A 89 -16.79 2.53 -4.86
C LYS A 89 -16.56 1.58 -3.68
N LYS A 90 -17.52 0.68 -3.43
CA LYS A 90 -17.33 -0.42 -2.48
C LYS A 90 -16.26 -1.36 -3.04
N LEU A 91 -15.24 -1.65 -2.23
CA LEU A 91 -14.22 -2.65 -2.49
C LEU A 91 -14.44 -3.83 -1.54
N GLU A 92 -14.12 -5.03 -1.99
CA GLU A 92 -14.26 -6.27 -1.22
C GLU A 92 -12.89 -6.93 -1.04
N HIS A 93 -12.69 -7.60 0.09
CA HIS A 93 -11.45 -8.28 0.42
C HIS A 93 -10.23 -7.34 0.33
N VAL A 94 -10.25 -6.25 1.08
CA VAL A 94 -9.14 -5.29 1.09
C VAL A 94 -8.19 -5.61 2.23
N ARG A 95 -6.89 -5.63 1.95
CA ARG A 95 -5.85 -5.62 2.97
C ARG A 95 -5.11 -4.29 2.93
N ASN A 96 -5.33 -3.49 3.97
CA ASN A 96 -4.61 -2.23 4.16
C ASN A 96 -3.30 -2.51 4.87
N ILE A 97 -2.20 -2.09 4.25
CA ILE A 97 -0.86 -2.12 4.82
C ILE A 97 -0.61 -0.72 5.34
N ASN A 98 -0.62 -0.55 6.66
CA ASN A 98 -0.29 0.73 7.27
C ASN A 98 1.22 0.94 7.11
N VAL A 99 1.59 2.02 6.44
CA VAL A 99 2.98 2.31 6.06
C VAL A 99 3.48 3.62 6.64
N SER A 100 4.79 3.82 6.58
CA SER A 100 5.46 5.09 6.84
C SER A 100 6.66 5.27 5.92
N GLY A 101 7.13 6.52 5.78
CA GLY A 101 8.29 6.83 4.95
C GLY A 101 8.07 6.48 3.48
N LEU A 102 6.83 6.60 2.99
CA LEU A 102 6.49 6.27 1.62
C LEU A 102 7.12 7.32 0.69
N VAL A 103 8.02 6.86 -0.18
CA VAL A 103 8.78 7.70 -1.11
C VAL A 103 8.80 7.07 -2.49
N ARG A 104 8.74 7.91 -3.53
CA ARG A 104 8.85 7.44 -4.91
C ARG A 104 10.28 7.02 -5.25
N CYS A 105 10.44 5.85 -5.86
CA CYS A 105 11.70 5.33 -6.35
C CYS A 105 11.86 5.63 -7.84
N GLY A 106 12.87 6.45 -8.19
CA GLY A 106 13.27 6.73 -9.57
C GLY A 106 12.33 7.65 -10.34
N ARG A 107 12.86 8.72 -10.93
CA ARG A 107 12.22 9.45 -12.05
C ARG A 107 12.48 8.66 -13.34
N PRO A 108 11.54 8.62 -14.31
CA PRO A 108 11.91 8.31 -15.70
C PRO A 108 12.96 9.28 -16.24
N ASP A 109 13.04 10.50 -15.70
CA ASP A 109 13.96 11.53 -16.17
C ASP A 109 14.86 12.06 -15.04
N ALA A 110 15.86 11.26 -14.68
CA ALA A 110 17.13 11.83 -14.26
C ALA A 110 18.01 11.89 -15.51
N ALA A 111 17.92 13.04 -16.18
CA ALA A 111 18.85 13.54 -17.17
C ALA A 111 20.26 12.93 -17.05
N LEU A 112 20.57 11.97 -17.91
CA LEU A 112 21.90 11.86 -18.49
C LEU A 112 22.01 12.95 -19.56
N SER A 113 22.11 14.18 -19.10
CA SER A 113 22.54 15.33 -19.89
C SER A 113 23.48 16.10 -18.99
N GLY A 114 24.78 15.90 -19.22
CA GLY A 114 25.84 16.73 -18.66
C GLY A 114 26.78 16.03 -17.68
N ALA A 115 27.75 15.30 -18.22
CA ALA A 115 29.19 15.56 -18.01
C ALA A 115 30.00 14.77 -19.05
#